data_AF-A0AAU5L5J5-F1
#
_entry.id   AF-A0AAU5L5J5-F1
#
_cell.length_a   1.000
_cell.length_b   1.000
_cell.length_c   1.000
_cell.angle_alpha   90.00
_cell.angle_beta   90.00
_cell.angle_gamma   90.00
#
_symmetry.space_group_name_H-M   'P 1'
#
loop_
_entity.id
_entity.type
_entity.pdbx_description
1 polymer ?
#
loop_
_entity_poly.entity_id
_entity_poly.type
_entity_poly.pdbx_seq_one_letter_code
_entity_poly.pdbx_strand_id
1 'polypeptide(L)'
;MTNVRPDAELADLDVAAAITRGLLLTGGPRQALFTEAAIAAAHRAEAAGIGAYPLGFLAQHVRAGGFAAALALPEPVIGEPGRTVVREWLQAAAASGADLGREHLFARWLAEVAALIELRRNAREADAR
;
A
#
# COMPACT_ATOMS: atom_id res chain seq x y z
N MET A 1 12.52 15.35 -18.38
CA MET A 1 12.11 16.22 -17.26
C MET A 1 11.29 15.38 -16.31
N THR A 2 11.86 14.93 -15.20
CA THR A 2 11.12 14.19 -14.17
C THR A 2 10.23 15.21 -13.46
N ASN A 3 8.92 15.16 -13.72
CA ASN A 3 7.97 16.03 -13.04
C ASN A 3 7.84 15.54 -11.59
N VAL A 4 8.67 16.08 -10.70
CA VAL A 4 8.66 15.75 -9.28
C VAL A 4 7.39 16.37 -8.69
N ARG A 5 6.42 15.51 -8.37
CA ARG A 5 5.16 15.93 -7.74
C ARG A 5 5.35 15.97 -6.21
N PRO A 6 5.03 17.07 -5.52
CA PRO A 6 5.14 17.13 -4.07
C PRO A 6 4.14 16.19 -3.38
N ASP A 7 4.49 15.68 -2.19
CA ASP A 7 3.65 14.75 -1.41
C ASP A 7 2.20 15.27 -1.21
N ALA A 8 2.03 16.58 -1.06
CA ALA A 8 0.71 17.20 -0.89
C ALA A 8 -0.20 17.01 -2.11
N GLU A 9 0.35 16.95 -3.32
CA GLU A 9 -0.40 16.71 -4.56
C GLU A 9 -0.75 15.23 -4.75
N LEU A 10 -0.16 14.33 -3.95
CA LEU A 10 -0.52 12.91 -3.93
C LEU A 10 -1.66 12.61 -2.94
N ALA A 11 -2.10 13.59 -2.14
CA ALA A 11 -3.19 13.41 -1.18
C ALA A 11 -4.52 13.01 -1.84
N ASP A 12 -4.76 13.51 -3.06
CA ASP A 12 -5.97 13.24 -3.83
C ASP A 12 -5.85 11.98 -4.72
N LEU A 13 -4.73 11.24 -4.64
CA LEU A 13 -4.53 10.05 -5.46
C LEU A 13 -5.50 8.94 -5.04
N ASP A 14 -6.29 8.45 -6.00
CA ASP A 14 -7.07 7.24 -5.84
C ASP A 14 -6.15 6.01 -5.79
N VAL A 15 -5.75 5.64 -4.57
CA VAL A 15 -4.84 4.51 -4.31
C VAL A 15 -5.44 3.20 -4.81
N ALA A 16 -6.75 2.97 -4.67
CA ALA A 16 -7.40 1.74 -5.10
C ALA A 16 -7.36 1.59 -6.64
N ALA A 17 -7.66 2.66 -7.37
CA ALA A 17 -7.53 2.69 -8.81
C ALA A 17 -6.07 2.51 -9.25
N ALA A 18 -5.12 3.13 -8.55
CA ALA A 18 -3.69 3.02 -8.84
C ALA A 18 -3.15 1.60 -8.61
N ILE A 19 -3.59 0.91 -7.54
CA ILE A 19 -3.30 -0.51 -7.29
C ILE A 19 -3.80 -1.35 -8.47
N THR A 20 -5.09 -1.23 -8.80
CA THR A 20 -5.72 -2.02 -9.87
C THR A 20 -4.96 -1.85 -11.18
N ARG A 21 -4.65 -0.59 -11.54
CA ARG A 21 -3.96 -0.28 -12.80
C ARG A 21 -2.50 -0.72 -12.77
N GLY A 22 -1.78 -0.54 -11.68
CA GLY A 22 -0.37 -0.95 -11.59
C GLY A 22 -0.18 -2.47 -11.54
N LEU A 23 -1.15 -3.24 -11.03
CA LEU A 23 -1.15 -4.71 -11.15
C LEU A 23 -1.37 -5.20 -12.60
N LEU A 24 -2.01 -4.39 -13.45
CA LEU A 24 -2.28 -4.73 -14.85
C LEU A 24 -1.21 -4.19 -15.83
N LEU A 25 -0.56 -3.07 -15.52
CA LEU A 25 0.52 -2.50 -16.32
C LEU A 25 1.82 -3.29 -16.18
N THR A 26 2.80 -3.06 -17.07
CA THR A 26 4.17 -3.60 -17.01
C THR A 26 5.22 -2.49 -17.23
N GLY A 27 6.47 -2.75 -16.87
CA GLY A 27 7.61 -1.85 -17.15
C GLY A 27 7.59 -0.54 -16.38
N GLY A 28 8.23 0.50 -16.94
CA GLY A 28 8.40 1.82 -16.31
C GLY A 28 7.11 2.49 -15.82
N PRO A 29 6.00 2.48 -16.60
CA PRO A 29 4.72 3.06 -16.15
C PRO A 29 4.16 2.41 -14.88
N ARG A 30 4.32 1.10 -14.71
CA ARG A 30 3.95 0.41 -13.46
C ARG A 30 4.76 0.96 -12.31
N GLN A 31 6.09 1.04 -12.46
CA GLN A 31 6.98 1.46 -11.39
C GLN A 31 6.63 2.86 -10.90
N ALA A 32 6.47 3.82 -11.83
CA ALA A 32 6.10 5.19 -11.47
C ALA A 32 4.76 5.24 -10.71
N LEU A 33 3.72 4.57 -11.23
CA LEU A 33 2.39 4.56 -10.61
C LEU A 33 2.41 3.89 -9.23
N PHE A 34 3.11 2.77 -9.07
CA PHE A 34 3.23 2.08 -7.79
C PHE A 34 4.00 2.89 -6.76
N THR A 35 5.03 3.61 -7.17
CA THR A 35 5.77 4.50 -6.26
C THR A 35 4.89 5.67 -5.80
N GLU A 36 4.19 6.35 -6.71
CA GLU A 36 3.23 7.42 -6.34
C GLU A 36 2.12 6.87 -5.42
N ALA A 37 1.56 5.70 -5.76
CA ALA A 37 0.54 5.04 -4.95
C ALA A 37 1.07 4.62 -3.57
N ALA A 38 2.31 4.16 -3.46
CA ALA A 38 2.90 3.76 -2.19
C ALA A 38 3.10 4.96 -1.25
N ILE A 39 3.51 6.11 -1.79
CA ILE A 39 3.65 7.36 -1.03
C ILE A 39 2.28 7.81 -0.53
N ALA A 40 1.28 7.93 -1.41
CA ALA A 40 -0.09 8.30 -1.03
C ALA A 40 -0.70 7.33 0.00
N ALA A 41 -0.48 6.02 -0.20
CA ALA A 41 -0.92 4.98 0.72
C ALA A 41 -0.28 5.12 2.10
N ALA A 42 1.02 5.44 2.18
CA ALA A 42 1.70 5.66 3.46
C ALA A 42 1.06 6.82 4.24
N HIS A 43 0.79 7.95 3.59
CA HIS A 43 0.08 9.07 4.21
C HIS A 43 -1.33 8.69 4.69
N ARG A 44 -2.11 7.99 3.84
CA ARG A 44 -3.47 7.56 4.18
C ARG A 44 -3.49 6.53 5.30
N ALA A 45 -2.51 5.63 5.34
CA ALA A 45 -2.32 4.65 6.40
C ALA A 45 -2.00 5.33 7.74
N GLU A 46 -1.05 6.27 7.76
CA GLU A 46 -0.71 7.04 8.97
C GLU A 46 -1.93 7.81 9.51
N ALA A 47 -2.67 8.48 8.62
CA ALA A 47 -3.89 9.21 8.99
C ALA A 47 -4.99 8.30 9.56
N ALA A 48 -5.04 7.04 9.12
CA ALA A 48 -5.95 6.03 9.63
C ALA A 48 -5.42 5.28 10.88
N GLY A 49 -4.26 5.68 11.41
CA GLY A 49 -3.64 5.07 12.60
C GLY A 49 -2.93 3.75 12.33
N ILE A 50 -2.65 3.41 11.07
CA ILE A 50 -1.94 2.19 10.69
C ILE A 50 -0.43 2.44 10.75
N GLY A 51 0.28 1.66 11.58
CA GLY A 51 1.74 1.63 11.60
C GLY A 51 2.34 0.70 10.54
N ALA A 52 3.67 0.68 10.42
CA ALA A 52 4.34 -0.18 9.46
C ALA A 52 4.22 -1.67 9.78
N TYR A 53 4.26 -2.05 11.07
CA TYR A 53 4.22 -3.46 11.48
C TYR A 53 2.96 -4.19 10.97
N PRO A 54 1.72 -3.67 11.17
CA PRO A 54 0.52 -4.28 10.59
C PRO A 54 0.58 -4.46 9.07
N LEU A 55 1.09 -3.47 8.31
CA LEU A 55 1.21 -3.59 6.85
C LEU A 55 2.30 -4.58 6.43
N GLY A 56 3.41 -4.65 7.16
CA GLY A 56 4.45 -5.65 6.95
C GLY A 56 3.96 -7.08 7.21
N PHE A 57 3.16 -7.27 8.27
CA PHE A 57 2.47 -8.54 8.52
C PHE A 57 1.54 -8.90 7.37
N LEU A 58 0.68 -7.96 6.95
CA LEU A 58 -0.26 -8.19 5.86
C LEU A 58 0.45 -8.52 4.54
N ALA A 59 1.56 -7.83 4.24
CA ALA A 59 2.41 -8.13 3.08
C ALA A 59 2.88 -9.59 3.09
N GLN A 60 3.36 -10.07 4.24
CA GLN A 60 3.79 -11.45 4.39
C GLN A 60 2.62 -12.43 4.30
N HIS A 61 1.46 -12.08 4.85
CA HIS A 61 0.25 -12.90 4.79
C HIS A 61 -0.25 -13.06 3.35
N VAL A 62 -0.31 -11.97 2.56
CA VAL A 62 -0.64 -12.04 1.13
C VAL A 62 0.39 -12.87 0.36
N ARG A 63 1.68 -12.69 0.66
CA ARG A 63 2.74 -13.49 0.00
C ARG A 63 2.58 -14.99 0.27
N ALA A 64 2.11 -15.37 1.45
CA ALA A 64 1.96 -16.77 1.85
C ALA A 64 0.63 -17.40 1.39
N GLY A 65 -0.47 -16.64 1.40
CA GLY A 65 -1.83 -17.16 1.19
C GLY A 65 -2.64 -16.51 0.07
N GLY A 66 -2.08 -15.53 -0.63
CA GLY A 66 -2.74 -14.81 -1.72
C GLY A 66 -3.87 -13.88 -1.25
N PHE A 67 -4.61 -13.34 -2.21
CA PHE A 67 -5.68 -12.37 -1.95
C PHE A 67 -6.84 -12.98 -1.16
N ALA A 68 -7.21 -14.23 -1.46
CA ALA A 68 -8.33 -14.90 -0.80
C ALA A 68 -8.08 -15.06 0.71
N ALA A 69 -6.87 -15.49 1.11
CA ALA A 69 -6.53 -15.64 2.52
C ALA A 69 -6.46 -14.28 3.25
N ALA A 70 -6.02 -13.22 2.58
CA ALA A 70 -5.97 -11.89 3.17
C ALA A 70 -7.37 -11.27 3.34
N LEU A 71 -8.27 -11.45 2.36
CA LEU A 71 -9.66 -10.97 2.44
C LEU A 71 -10.47 -11.70 3.54
N ALA A 72 -10.14 -12.96 3.79
CA ALA A 72 -10.75 -13.78 4.82
C ALA A 72 -10.36 -13.37 6.26
N LEU A 73 -9.34 -12.53 6.44
CA LEU A 73 -9.00 -12.01 7.76
C LEU A 73 -10.17 -11.15 8.29
N PRO A 74 -10.73 -11.44 9.47
CA PRO A 74 -11.77 -10.60 10.07
C PRO A 74 -11.25 -9.18 10.35
N GLU A 75 -10.00 -9.11 10.78
CA GLU A 75 -9.29 -7.88 11.13
C GLU A 75 -7.89 -7.86 10.50
N PRO A 76 -7.74 -7.35 9.25
CA PRO A 76 -6.45 -7.32 8.57
C PRO A 76 -5.47 -6.30 9.18
N VAL A 77 -5.99 -5.27 9.86
CA VAL A 77 -5.25 -4.29 10.67
C VAL A 77 -6.12 -3.85 11.85
N ILE A 78 -5.47 -3.36 12.91
CA ILE A 78 -6.13 -2.91 14.14
C ILE A 78 -6.95 -1.64 13.87
N GLY A 79 -8.21 -1.64 14.31
CA GLY A 79 -9.08 -0.46 14.31
C GLY A 79 -9.89 -0.26 13.02
N GLU A 80 -11.09 0.30 13.16
CA GLU A 80 -12.06 0.42 12.06
C GLU A 80 -11.62 1.35 10.91
N PRO A 81 -11.00 2.52 11.16
CA PRO A 81 -10.53 3.38 10.06
C PRO A 81 -9.48 2.68 9.20
N GLY A 82 -8.50 2.03 9.84
CA GLY A 82 -7.46 1.28 9.14
C GLY A 82 -8.02 0.07 8.38
N ARG A 83 -8.97 -0.65 9.00
CA ARG A 83 -9.64 -1.79 8.39
C ARG A 83 -10.34 -1.41 7.09
N THR A 84 -11.06 -0.28 7.08
CA THR A 84 -11.73 0.23 5.88
C THR A 84 -10.73 0.48 4.75
N VAL A 85 -9.65 1.21 5.05
CA VAL A 85 -8.59 1.55 4.06
C VAL A 85 -7.94 0.29 3.49
N VAL A 86 -7.54 -0.64 4.35
CA VAL A 86 -6.84 -1.86 3.92
C VAL A 86 -7.76 -2.82 3.16
N ARG A 87 -9.04 -2.92 3.55
CA ARG A 87 -10.01 -3.73 2.81
C ARG A 87 -10.25 -3.18 1.41
N GLU A 88 -10.36 -1.86 1.25
CA GLU A 88 -10.48 -1.20 -0.06
C GLU A 88 -9.29 -1.59 -0.97
N TRP A 89 -8.06 -1.54 -0.45
CA TRP A 89 -6.86 -1.91 -1.22
C TRP A 89 -6.82 -3.40 -1.58
N LEU A 90 -7.15 -4.29 -0.63
CA LEU A 90 -7.21 -5.73 -0.87
C LEU A 90 -8.27 -6.10 -1.91
N GLN A 91 -9.44 -5.46 -1.83
CA GLN A 91 -10.53 -5.65 -2.79
C GLN A 91 -10.14 -5.16 -4.18
N ALA A 92 -9.53 -3.98 -4.29
CA ALA A 92 -9.03 -3.44 -5.55
C ALA A 92 -7.97 -4.36 -6.18
N ALA A 93 -7.04 -4.87 -5.37
CA ALA A 93 -6.03 -5.82 -5.82
C ALA A 93 -6.66 -7.14 -6.31
N ALA A 94 -7.56 -7.73 -5.52
CA ALA A 94 -8.24 -8.98 -5.86
C ALA A 94 -9.11 -8.84 -7.13
N ALA A 95 -9.74 -7.68 -7.34
CA ALA A 95 -10.54 -7.39 -8.53
C ALA A 95 -9.70 -7.38 -9.83
N SER A 96 -8.38 -7.19 -9.75
CA SER A 96 -7.48 -7.32 -10.90
C SER A 96 -7.23 -8.77 -11.35
N GLY A 97 -7.80 -9.75 -10.63
CA GLY A 97 -7.70 -11.17 -10.89
C GLY A 97 -6.64 -11.86 -10.04
N ALA A 98 -7.01 -12.99 -9.43
CA ALA A 98 -6.08 -13.83 -8.68
C ALA A 98 -5.03 -14.45 -9.61
N ASP A 99 -3.78 -14.12 -9.36
CA ASP A 99 -2.60 -14.63 -10.07
C ASP A 99 -1.39 -14.49 -9.14
N LEU A 100 -0.56 -15.52 -9.08
CA LEU A 100 0.59 -15.56 -8.17
C LEU A 100 1.53 -14.36 -8.39
N GLY A 101 1.73 -13.95 -9.65
CA GLY A 101 2.56 -12.79 -9.98
C GLY A 101 1.98 -11.49 -9.42
N ARG A 102 0.66 -11.28 -9.57
CA ARG A 102 -0.03 -10.10 -9.02
C ARG A 102 -0.07 -10.10 -7.50
N GLU A 103 -0.28 -11.24 -6.87
CA GLU A 103 -0.29 -11.39 -5.41
C GLU A 103 1.08 -11.07 -4.81
N HIS A 104 2.15 -11.62 -5.40
CA HIS A 104 3.53 -11.30 -4.99
C HIS A 104 3.87 -9.82 -5.22
N LEU A 105 3.40 -9.24 -6.33
CA LEU A 105 3.62 -7.84 -6.64
C LEU A 105 2.90 -6.92 -5.65
N PHE A 106 1.64 -7.22 -5.32
CA PHE A 106 0.88 -6.49 -4.31
C PHE A 106 1.47 -6.65 -2.90
N ALA A 107 1.91 -7.86 -2.53
CA ALA A 107 2.61 -8.10 -1.27
C ALA A 107 3.89 -7.27 -1.17
N ARG A 108 4.65 -7.16 -2.27
CA ARG A 108 5.84 -6.29 -2.31
C ARG A 108 5.45 -4.82 -2.13
N TRP A 109 4.40 -4.37 -2.82
CA TRP A 109 3.91 -3.00 -2.68
C TRP A 109 3.47 -2.68 -1.24
N LEU A 110 2.77 -3.58 -0.54
CA LEU A 110 2.45 -3.40 0.88
C LEU A 110 3.70 -3.27 1.76
N ALA A 111 4.74 -4.05 1.49
CA ALA A 111 6.02 -3.94 2.20
C ALA A 111 6.73 -2.61 1.91
N GLU A 112 6.63 -2.09 0.67
CA GLU A 112 7.13 -0.76 0.31
C GLU A 112 6.39 0.34 1.09
N VAL A 113 5.06 0.26 1.20
CA VAL A 113 4.27 1.20 2.04
C VAL A 113 4.70 1.14 3.50
N ALA A 114 4.86 -0.05 4.06
CA ALA A 114 5.35 -0.22 5.43
C ALA A 114 6.73 0.44 5.64
N ALA A 115 7.66 0.23 4.70
CA ALA A 115 8.99 0.85 4.76
C ALA A 115 8.93 2.38 4.68
N LEU A 116 8.02 2.95 3.87
CA LEU A 116 7.81 4.40 3.80
C LEU A 116 7.27 4.97 5.11
N ILE A 117 6.34 4.29 5.79
CA ILE A 117 5.83 4.71 7.10
C ILE A 117 6.97 4.75 8.13
N GLU A 118 7.80 3.71 8.20
CA GLU A 118 8.96 3.70 9.11
C GLU A 118 9.95 4.82 8.79
N LEU A 119 10.28 5.03 7.51
CA LEU A 119 11.20 6.09 7.10
C LEU A 119 10.69 7.48 7.53
N ARG A 120 9.40 7.75 7.32
CA ARG A 120 8.75 9.01 7.69
C ARG A 120 8.72 9.22 9.19
N ARG A 121 8.44 8.16 9.95
CA ARG A 121 8.49 8.19 11.41
C ARG A 121 9.89 8.54 11.91
N ASN A 122 10.92 7.84 11.39
CA ASN A 122 12.30 8.08 11.78
C ASN A 122 12.78 9.50 11.43
N ALA A 123 12.36 10.04 10.29
CA ALA A 123 12.67 11.42 9.90
C ALA A 123 12.08 12.44 10.89
N ARG A 124 10.80 12.28 11.28
CA ARG A 124 10.15 13.15 12.28
C ARG A 124 10.81 13.05 13.66
N GLU A 125 11.24 11.85 14.05
CA GLU A 125 11.96 11.65 15.32
C GLU A 125 13.37 12.27 15.30
N ALA A 126 14.00 12.38 14.13
CA ALA A 126 15.29 13.05 13.97
C ALA A 126 15.15 14.58 14.00
N ASP A 127 14.13 15.14 13.33
CA ASP A 127 13.85 16.58 13.32
C ASP A 127 13.43 17.13 14.70
N ALA A 128 12.92 16.27 15.57
CA ALA A 128 12.52 16.61 16.93
C ALA A 128 13.68 16.61 17.95
N ARG A 129 14.89 16.20 17.55
CA ARG A 129 16.10 16.15 18.38
C ARG A 129 17.01 17.33 18.12
#